data_AF-A0A831JAZ3-F1
#
_entry.id   AF-A0A831JAZ3-F1
#
_cell.length_a   1.000
_cell.length_b   1.000
_cell.length_c   1.000
_cell.angle_alpha   90.00
_cell.angle_beta   90.00
_cell.angle_gamma   90.00
#
_symmetry.space_group_name_H-M   'P 1'
#
loop_
_entity.id
_entity.type
_entity.pdbx_description
1 polymer ?
#
loop_
_entity_poly.entity_id
_entity_poly.type
_entity_poly.pdbx_seq_one_letter_code
_entity_poly.pdbx_strand_id
1 'polypeptide(L)'
;PILGINTGRLGFLADISPDQMEETFDEIYQGMYLAEPRRVLKLTCNGQVLKGYPYGLNEIAILKRDSSSMITIRAYINGELLNVYQADGLIVATPTGSTGYSLSVGGPILVPQSGTISLTPVAPHSLNVRPIVIRDEWEVTLEVESRSHNFLIAIDGRSETFREGTRLTIRRGEYFIRIVKRCHHSFFNTLREKMMWGADSRN
;
A
#
# COMPACT_ATOMS: atom_id res chain seq x y z
N PRO A 1 0.79 0.76 -20.84
CA PRO A 1 1.36 -0.06 -19.75
C PRO A 1 2.59 0.65 -19.18
N ILE A 2 2.97 0.39 -17.93
CA ILE A 2 4.11 1.02 -17.26
C ILE A 2 5.21 -0.03 -17.08
N LEU A 3 6.43 0.30 -17.51
CA LEU A 3 7.63 -0.50 -17.30
C LEU A 3 8.46 0.14 -16.18
N GLY A 4 8.85 -0.63 -15.17
CA GLY A 4 9.72 -0.17 -14.09
C GLY A 4 11.15 -0.68 -14.29
N ILE A 5 12.10 0.25 -14.44
CA ILE A 5 13.53 -0.08 -14.51
C ILE A 5 14.15 0.26 -13.16
N ASN A 6 14.82 -0.72 -12.54
CA ASN A 6 15.44 -0.54 -11.25
C ASN A 6 16.86 -0.01 -11.40
N THR A 7 17.07 1.28 -11.11
CA THR A 7 18.39 1.94 -11.19
C THR A 7 19.14 1.96 -9.84
N GLY A 8 18.72 1.16 -8.85
CA GLY A 8 19.30 1.19 -7.51
C GLY A 8 18.88 0.01 -6.64
N ARG A 9 18.36 0.27 -5.43
CA ARG A 9 17.93 -0.78 -4.49
C ARG A 9 16.75 -1.58 -5.06
N LEU A 10 16.79 -2.90 -4.89
CA LEU A 10 15.73 -3.85 -5.27
C LEU A 10 14.32 -3.36 -4.86
N GLY A 11 13.38 -3.22 -5.82
CA GLY A 11 12.00 -2.79 -5.56
C GLY A 11 10.95 -3.66 -6.26
N PHE A 12 9.83 -4.03 -5.61
CA PHE A 12 8.85 -5.01 -6.12
C PHE A 12 8.16 -4.66 -7.45
N LEU A 13 8.11 -3.36 -7.80
CA LEU A 13 7.49 -2.85 -9.02
C LEU A 13 8.47 -2.70 -10.20
N ALA A 14 9.78 -2.66 -9.93
CA ALA A 14 10.83 -2.54 -10.94
C ALA A 14 11.76 -3.75 -10.79
N ASP A 15 11.52 -4.77 -11.60
CA ASP A 15 12.26 -6.04 -11.60
C ASP A 15 13.19 -6.21 -12.79
N ILE A 16 13.36 -5.16 -13.59
CA ILE A 16 14.32 -5.12 -14.70
C ILE A 16 15.54 -4.35 -14.24
N SER A 17 16.71 -4.99 -14.26
CA SER A 17 17.97 -4.30 -14.00
C SER A 17 18.39 -3.47 -15.23
N PRO A 18 19.28 -2.48 -15.06
CA PRO A 18 19.77 -1.68 -16.19
C PRO A 18 20.43 -2.55 -17.27
N ASP A 19 21.14 -3.60 -16.85
CA ASP A 19 21.83 -4.53 -17.75
C ASP A 19 20.88 -5.39 -18.59
N GLN A 20 19.63 -5.55 -18.16
CA GLN A 20 18.58 -6.30 -18.85
C GLN A 20 17.69 -5.42 -19.72
N MET A 21 17.93 -4.10 -19.79
CA MET A 21 17.03 -3.17 -20.48
C MET A 21 16.90 -3.48 -21.97
N GLU A 22 18.01 -3.66 -22.67
CA GLU A 22 18.03 -3.88 -24.12
C GLU A 22 17.26 -5.15 -24.50
N GLU A 23 17.58 -6.26 -23.84
CA GLU A 23 16.85 -7.53 -23.96
C GLU A 23 15.35 -7.36 -23.67
N THR A 24 15.00 -6.63 -22.60
CA THR A 24 13.59 -6.41 -22.24
C THR A 24 12.84 -5.60 -23.30
N PHE A 25 13.48 -4.60 -23.92
CA PHE A 25 12.87 -3.85 -25.01
C PHE A 25 12.64 -4.72 -26.24
N ASP A 26 13.59 -5.57 -26.61
CA ASP A 26 13.44 -6.52 -27.72
C ASP A 26 12.26 -7.48 -27.48
N GLU A 27 12.16 -8.03 -26.27
CA GLU A 27 11.01 -8.86 -25.87
C GLU A 27 9.69 -8.10 -26.00
N ILE A 28 9.64 -6.84 -25.56
CA ILE A 28 8.44 -6.00 -25.66
C ILE A 28 8.06 -5.76 -27.12
N TYR A 29 9.02 -5.45 -28.00
CA TYR A 29 8.76 -5.26 -29.43
C TYR A 29 8.27 -6.54 -30.11
N GLN A 30 8.69 -7.70 -29.64
CA GLN A 30 8.22 -9.01 -30.09
C GLN A 30 6.88 -9.43 -29.44
N GLY A 31 6.33 -8.62 -28.53
CA GLY A 31 5.08 -8.92 -27.81
C GLY A 31 5.25 -9.95 -26.68
N MET A 32 6.48 -10.27 -26.28
CA MET A 32 6.82 -11.24 -25.23
C MET A 32 6.80 -10.59 -23.85
N TYR A 33 5.66 -10.01 -23.47
CA TYR A 33 5.45 -9.44 -22.15
C TYR A 33 4.02 -9.65 -21.66
N LEU A 34 3.84 -9.57 -20.34
CA LEU A 34 2.52 -9.57 -19.70
C LEU A 34 2.22 -8.17 -19.16
N ALA A 35 1.01 -7.69 -19.39
CA ALA A 35 0.51 -6.45 -18.80
C ALA A 35 -0.36 -6.79 -17.58
N GLU A 36 0.27 -6.88 -16.41
CA GLU A 36 -0.39 -7.29 -15.18
C GLU A 36 -1.23 -6.14 -14.59
N PRO A 37 -2.56 -6.31 -14.41
CA PRO A 37 -3.40 -5.30 -13.79
C PRO A 37 -3.14 -5.20 -12.28
N ARG A 38 -2.96 -3.97 -11.80
CA ARG A 38 -2.82 -3.61 -10.39
C ARG A 38 -3.98 -2.72 -9.96
N ARG A 39 -4.66 -3.15 -8.91
CA ARG A 39 -5.70 -2.36 -8.24
C ARG A 39 -5.04 -1.20 -7.50
N VAL A 40 -5.74 -0.06 -7.48
CA VAL A 40 -5.35 1.14 -6.73
C VAL A 40 -6.42 1.44 -5.69
N LEU A 41 -6.04 2.11 -4.61
CA LEU A 41 -6.96 2.69 -3.65
C LEU A 41 -7.32 4.11 -4.06
N LYS A 42 -8.54 4.55 -3.72
CA LYS A 42 -9.04 5.92 -3.85
C LYS A 42 -9.41 6.45 -2.48
N LEU A 43 -8.89 7.61 -2.12
CA LEU A 43 -9.24 8.35 -0.91
C LEU A 43 -10.22 9.47 -1.24
N THR A 44 -11.29 9.60 -0.46
CA THR A 44 -12.13 10.79 -0.44
C THR A 44 -12.21 11.36 0.98
N CYS A 45 -12.03 12.66 1.12
CA CYS A 45 -12.13 13.39 2.38
C CYS A 45 -13.39 14.25 2.33
N ASN A 46 -14.31 14.10 3.30
CA ASN A 46 -15.58 14.83 3.28
C ASN A 46 -15.37 16.35 3.17
N GLY A 47 -15.77 16.94 2.03
CA GLY A 47 -15.74 18.38 1.79
C GLY A 47 -14.35 18.99 1.56
N GLN A 48 -13.28 18.19 1.53
CA GLN A 48 -11.92 18.68 1.33
C GLN A 48 -11.30 18.08 0.07
N VAL A 49 -10.71 18.96 -0.76
CA VAL A 49 -9.99 18.56 -1.97
C VAL A 49 -8.53 18.31 -1.60
N LEU A 50 -8.05 17.10 -1.89
CA LEU A 50 -6.64 16.75 -1.78
C LEU A 50 -5.83 17.57 -2.79
N LYS A 51 -4.65 18.07 -2.41
CA LYS A 51 -3.79 18.84 -3.33
C LYS A 51 -3.26 18.03 -4.52
N GLY A 52 -3.27 16.71 -4.42
CA GLY A 52 -2.82 15.81 -5.47
C GLY A 52 -3.85 14.73 -5.80
N TYR A 53 -3.42 13.76 -6.61
CA TYR A 53 -4.27 12.64 -6.98
C TYR A 53 -4.73 11.83 -5.77
N PRO A 54 -6.03 11.51 -5.66
CA PRO A 54 -6.59 10.77 -4.54
C PRO A 54 -6.30 9.26 -4.61
N TYR A 55 -5.29 8.83 -5.38
CA TYR A 55 -5.05 7.43 -5.68
C TYR A 55 -3.71 6.96 -5.16
N GLY A 56 -3.72 5.81 -4.46
CA GLY A 56 -2.52 5.11 -4.00
C GLY A 56 -2.41 3.73 -4.63
N LEU A 57 -1.32 3.46 -5.34
CA LEU A 57 -0.97 2.14 -5.85
C LEU A 57 -0.48 1.22 -4.72
N ASN A 58 0.30 1.73 -3.78
CA ASN A 58 0.81 0.96 -2.66
C ASN A 58 -0.13 1.09 -1.46
N GLU A 59 -0.24 2.29 -0.90
CA GLU A 59 -1.01 2.49 0.33
C GLU A 59 -1.57 3.89 0.49
N ILE A 60 -2.56 3.98 1.38
CA ILE A 60 -2.98 5.21 2.04
C ILE A 60 -2.66 5.03 3.54
N ALA A 61 -1.76 5.85 4.06
CA ALA A 61 -1.35 5.83 5.46
C ALA A 61 -1.87 7.06 6.21
N ILE A 62 -2.48 6.82 7.36
CA ILE A 62 -2.96 7.83 8.29
C ILE A 62 -1.99 7.81 9.45
N LEU A 63 -1.26 8.90 9.68
CA LEU A 63 -0.16 8.96 10.62
C LEU A 63 -0.33 10.15 11.57
N LYS A 64 0.20 10.04 12.78
CA LYS A 64 0.38 11.19 13.67
C LYS A 64 1.30 12.20 13.00
N ARG A 65 1.03 13.49 13.18
CA ARG A 65 1.95 14.56 12.75
C ARG A 65 2.96 14.88 13.82
N ASP A 66 2.52 14.97 15.07
CA ASP A 66 3.35 15.34 16.20
C ASP A 66 4.05 14.13 16.81
N SER A 67 5.25 14.34 17.34
CA SER A 67 6.08 13.27 17.89
C SER A 67 5.60 12.75 19.24
N SER A 68 4.83 13.55 19.99
CA SER A 68 4.60 13.33 21.42
C SER A 68 3.33 12.55 21.78
N SER A 69 2.32 12.47 20.90
CA SER A 69 1.03 11.84 21.21
C SER A 69 0.53 10.96 20.06
N MET A 70 0.02 9.79 20.42
CA MET A 70 -0.70 8.90 19.50
C MET A 70 -2.01 9.54 19.04
N ILE A 71 -2.51 9.07 17.90
CA ILE A 71 -3.83 9.43 17.39
C ILE A 71 -4.82 8.30 17.66
N THR A 72 -6.10 8.66 17.77
CA THR A 72 -7.20 7.69 17.86
C THR A 72 -7.88 7.61 16.50
N ILE A 73 -7.94 6.41 15.91
CA ILE A 73 -8.53 6.15 14.60
C ILE A 73 -9.68 5.16 14.78
N ARG A 74 -10.92 5.61 14.60
CA ARG A 74 -12.08 4.71 14.52
C ARG A 74 -12.20 4.23 13.07
N ALA A 75 -12.11 2.92 12.87
CA ALA A 75 -12.21 2.31 11.56
C ALA A 75 -13.54 1.57 11.42
N TYR A 76 -14.19 1.81 10.29
CA TYR A 76 -15.46 1.20 9.91
C TYR A 76 -15.31 0.47 8.60
N ILE A 77 -15.91 -0.71 8.48
CA ILE A 77 -15.96 -1.51 7.26
C ILE A 77 -17.41 -1.58 6.81
N ASN A 78 -17.73 -1.04 5.64
CA ASN A 78 -19.11 -0.92 5.14
C ASN A 78 -20.09 -0.32 6.17
N GLY A 79 -19.61 0.63 6.99
CA GLY A 79 -20.39 1.30 8.04
C GLY A 79 -20.41 0.59 9.39
N GLU A 80 -19.92 -0.64 9.51
CA GLU A 80 -19.81 -1.36 10.78
C GLU A 80 -18.49 -1.03 11.49
N LEU A 81 -18.53 -0.73 12.80
CA LEU A 81 -17.34 -0.45 13.58
C LEU A 81 -16.47 -1.71 13.68
N LEU A 82 -15.26 -1.65 13.11
CA LEU A 82 -14.28 -2.72 13.19
C LEU A 82 -13.46 -2.60 14.49
N ASN A 83 -12.81 -1.44 14.69
CA ASN A 83 -11.92 -1.22 15.81
C ASN A 83 -11.67 0.29 16.04
N VAL A 84 -11.18 0.62 17.24
CA VAL A 84 -10.65 1.92 17.60
C VAL A 84 -9.16 1.77 17.88
N TYR A 85 -8.33 2.22 16.94
CA TYR A 85 -6.87 2.15 17.05
C TYR A 85 -6.33 3.34 17.83
N GLN A 86 -5.59 3.08 18.90
CA GLN A 86 -4.70 4.04 19.53
C GLN A 86 -3.28 3.71 19.12
N ALA A 87 -2.71 4.49 18.20
CA ALA A 87 -1.51 4.13 17.46
C ALA A 87 -0.78 5.37 16.93
N ASP A 88 0.43 5.18 16.42
CA ASP A 88 1.12 6.18 15.61
C ASP A 88 0.47 6.35 14.24
N GLY A 89 -0.34 5.37 13.81
CA GLY A 89 -1.09 5.44 12.58
C GLY A 89 -1.80 4.15 12.18
N LEU A 90 -2.39 4.17 10.99
CA LEU A 90 -3.03 3.04 10.32
C LEU A 90 -2.70 3.10 8.82
N ILE A 91 -2.24 1.99 8.27
CA ILE A 91 -1.95 1.84 6.84
C ILE A 91 -3.03 0.98 6.20
N VAL A 92 -3.64 1.47 5.12
CA VAL A 92 -4.50 0.68 4.23
C VAL A 92 -3.70 0.40 2.96
N ALA A 93 -3.28 -0.85 2.77
CA ALA A 93 -2.38 -1.24 1.68
C ALA A 93 -3.05 -2.16 0.65
N THR A 94 -2.74 -1.94 -0.62
CA THR A 94 -3.05 -2.87 -1.71
C THR A 94 -2.12 -4.09 -1.65
N PRO A 95 -2.35 -5.11 -2.50
CA PRO A 95 -1.39 -6.19 -2.62
C PRO A 95 0.00 -5.73 -3.07
N THR A 96 0.06 -4.68 -3.89
CA THR A 96 1.33 -4.07 -4.31
C THR A 96 2.03 -3.38 -3.13
N GLY A 97 1.29 -2.66 -2.29
CA GLY A 97 1.84 -1.98 -1.10
C GLY A 97 2.10 -2.89 0.09
N SER A 98 1.61 -4.14 0.07
CA SER A 98 1.85 -5.12 1.13
C SER A 98 3.32 -5.43 1.38
N THR A 99 4.18 -5.23 0.37
CA THR A 99 5.64 -5.37 0.44
C THR A 99 6.37 -4.04 0.66
N GLY A 100 5.62 -2.95 0.86
CA GLY A 100 6.12 -1.60 1.14
C GLY A 100 6.07 -1.29 2.63
N TYR A 101 5.53 -0.11 2.99
CA TYR A 101 5.50 0.33 4.38
C TYR A 101 4.69 -0.62 5.28
N SER A 102 3.61 -1.21 4.76
CA SER A 102 2.81 -2.20 5.48
C SER A 102 3.65 -3.40 5.97
N LEU A 103 4.60 -3.89 5.16
CA LEU A 103 5.51 -4.96 5.56
C LEU A 103 6.38 -4.56 6.76
N SER A 104 6.93 -3.33 6.72
CA SER A 104 7.83 -2.81 7.76
C SER A 104 7.18 -2.71 9.13
N VAL A 105 5.86 -2.55 9.18
CA VAL A 105 5.08 -2.47 10.44
C VAL A 105 4.34 -3.78 10.77
N GLY A 106 4.75 -4.90 10.15
CA GLY A 106 4.25 -6.24 10.48
C GLY A 106 2.97 -6.65 9.75
N GLY A 107 2.62 -5.97 8.65
CA GLY A 107 1.53 -6.34 7.77
C GLY A 107 1.81 -7.63 6.98
N PRO A 108 0.77 -8.37 6.56
CA PRO A 108 0.93 -9.59 5.78
C PRO A 108 1.31 -9.28 4.34
N ILE A 109 2.05 -10.20 3.72
CA ILE A 109 2.34 -10.17 2.28
C ILE A 109 1.10 -10.66 1.54
N LEU A 110 0.65 -9.87 0.57
CA LEU A 110 -0.53 -10.17 -0.24
C LEU A 110 -0.09 -10.45 -1.68
N VAL A 111 -0.66 -11.49 -2.29
CA VAL A 111 -0.37 -11.82 -3.69
C VAL A 111 -1.05 -10.80 -4.60
N PRO A 112 -0.38 -10.27 -5.65
CA PRO A 112 -1.03 -9.44 -6.65
C PRO A 112 -2.31 -10.09 -7.19
N GLN A 113 -3.32 -9.30 -7.52
CA GLN A 113 -4.61 -9.75 -8.05
C GLN A 113 -5.50 -10.57 -7.09
N SER A 114 -5.13 -10.71 -5.81
CA SER A 114 -5.93 -11.42 -4.80
C SER A 114 -7.32 -10.81 -4.51
N GLY A 115 -7.55 -9.55 -4.92
CA GLY A 115 -8.80 -8.83 -4.63
C GLY A 115 -8.94 -8.40 -3.16
N THR A 116 -7.82 -8.20 -2.47
CA THR A 116 -7.79 -7.90 -1.04
C THR A 116 -6.97 -6.66 -0.72
N ILE A 117 -7.26 -6.03 0.41
CA ILE A 117 -6.44 -4.98 1.02
C ILE A 117 -6.14 -5.36 2.48
N SER A 118 -5.07 -4.80 3.04
CA SER A 118 -4.74 -4.96 4.46
C SER A 118 -4.86 -3.65 5.23
N LEU A 119 -5.36 -3.74 6.46
CA LEU A 119 -5.34 -2.66 7.44
C LEU A 119 -4.29 -3.02 8.50
N THR A 120 -3.20 -2.27 8.54
CA THR A 120 -2.03 -2.55 9.39
C THR A 120 -1.76 -1.35 10.31
N PRO A 121 -1.91 -1.48 11.64
CA PRO A 121 -1.63 -0.39 12.58
C PRO A 121 -0.13 -0.11 12.69
N VAL A 122 0.24 1.15 12.89
CA VAL A 122 1.63 1.57 13.14
C VAL A 122 1.83 1.76 14.63
N ALA A 123 2.68 0.95 15.26
CA ALA A 123 2.96 0.99 16.70
C ALA A 123 1.70 1.14 17.59
N PRO A 124 0.74 0.19 17.52
CA PRO A 124 -0.47 0.26 18.35
C PRO A 124 -0.14 0.09 19.83
N HIS A 125 -0.81 0.85 20.70
CA HIS A 125 -0.66 0.76 22.15
C HIS A 125 -1.30 -0.52 22.73
N SER A 126 -2.31 -1.08 22.05
CA SER A 126 -2.99 -2.28 22.50
C SER A 126 -2.31 -3.55 21.99
N LEU A 127 -1.99 -4.47 22.90
CA LEU A 127 -1.29 -5.73 22.64
C LEU A 127 -2.09 -6.72 21.78
N ASN A 128 -3.41 -6.54 21.69
CA ASN A 128 -4.31 -7.48 21.01
C ASN A 128 -4.62 -7.04 19.57
N VAL A 129 -4.08 -5.90 19.13
CA VAL A 129 -4.32 -5.43 17.77
C VAL A 129 -3.47 -6.25 16.80
N ARG A 130 -4.11 -6.72 15.72
CA ARG A 130 -3.46 -7.42 14.61
C ARG A 130 -3.84 -6.77 13.29
N PRO A 131 -3.00 -6.88 12.25
CA PRO A 131 -3.41 -6.55 10.90
C PRO A 131 -4.59 -7.43 10.46
N ILE A 132 -5.48 -6.87 9.67
CA ILE A 132 -6.61 -7.61 9.08
C ILE A 132 -6.58 -7.47 7.56
N VAL A 133 -6.91 -8.56 6.87
CA VAL A 133 -7.07 -8.59 5.41
C VAL A 133 -8.56 -8.66 5.10
N ILE A 134 -9.02 -7.78 4.21
CA ILE A 134 -10.42 -7.70 3.78
C ILE A 134 -10.51 -7.65 2.26
N ARG A 135 -11.72 -7.84 1.73
CA ARG A 135 -12.00 -7.65 0.30
C ARG A 135 -11.82 -6.18 -0.08
N ASP A 136 -11.23 -5.91 -1.23
CA ASP A 136 -11.00 -4.54 -1.66
C ASP A 136 -12.26 -3.85 -2.24
N GLU A 137 -13.32 -4.61 -2.49
CA GLU A 137 -14.65 -4.08 -2.79
C GLU A 137 -15.30 -3.43 -1.56
N TRP A 138 -14.79 -3.71 -0.35
CA TRP A 138 -15.33 -3.14 0.88
C TRP A 138 -14.83 -1.73 1.09
N GLU A 139 -15.74 -0.89 1.57
CA GLU A 139 -15.44 0.47 1.93
C GLU A 139 -14.84 0.54 3.32
N VAL A 140 -13.71 1.22 3.44
CA VAL A 140 -13.09 1.55 4.72
C VAL A 140 -13.36 3.02 5.01
N THR A 141 -14.03 3.31 6.11
CA THR A 141 -14.24 4.68 6.59
C THR A 141 -13.46 4.90 7.87
N LEU A 142 -12.72 6.00 7.96
CA LEU A 142 -11.88 6.35 9.10
C LEU A 142 -12.28 7.71 9.67
N GLU A 143 -12.36 7.77 11.00
CA GLU A 143 -12.50 9.01 11.77
C GLU A 143 -11.28 9.15 12.68
N VAL A 144 -10.62 10.32 12.62
CA VAL A 144 -9.36 10.56 13.32
C VAL A 144 -9.53 11.65 14.36
N GLU A 145 -9.11 11.35 15.59
CA GLU A 145 -9.00 12.29 16.72
C GLU A 145 -7.53 12.43 17.12
N SER A 146 -7.08 13.66 17.35
CA SER A 146 -5.69 13.96 17.69
C SER A 146 -5.62 15.09 18.71
N ARG A 147 -4.72 14.98 19.70
CA ARG A 147 -4.52 16.03 20.72
C ARG A 147 -4.05 17.36 20.13
N SER A 148 -3.38 17.33 18.98
CA SER A 148 -2.93 18.52 18.28
C SER A 148 -3.92 19.03 17.23
N HIS A 149 -5.13 18.46 17.21
CA HIS A 149 -6.20 18.77 16.27
C HIS A 149 -5.81 18.58 14.79
N ASN A 150 -4.74 17.81 14.52
CA ASN A 150 -4.26 17.55 13.18
C ASN A 150 -3.61 16.15 13.06
N PHE A 151 -3.56 15.65 11.83
CA PHE A 151 -2.94 14.37 11.46
C PHE A 151 -2.40 14.44 10.04
N LEU A 152 -1.62 13.44 9.65
CA LEU A 152 -1.02 13.33 8.33
C LEU A 152 -1.72 12.24 7.52
N ILE A 153 -2.04 12.54 6.27
CA ILE A 153 -2.44 11.55 5.28
C ILE A 153 -1.29 11.43 4.29
N ALA A 154 -0.78 10.23 4.07
CA ALA A 154 0.20 9.92 3.04
C ALA A 154 -0.40 8.97 2.01
N ILE A 155 -0.33 9.34 0.73
CA ILE A 155 -0.74 8.51 -0.41
C ILE A 155 0.52 8.24 -1.23
N ASP A 156 0.96 6.98 -1.28
CA ASP A 156 2.21 6.56 -1.93
C ASP A 156 3.42 7.48 -1.58
N GLY A 157 3.54 7.83 -0.30
CA GLY A 157 4.61 8.70 0.21
C GLY A 157 4.41 10.22 0.02
N ARG A 158 3.45 10.67 -0.79
CA ARG A 158 3.06 12.09 -0.81
C ARG A 158 2.15 12.38 0.37
N SER A 159 2.57 13.28 1.25
CA SER A 159 1.86 13.58 2.48
C SER A 159 1.24 14.98 2.51
N GLU A 160 0.08 15.08 3.16
CA GLU A 160 -0.64 16.32 3.40
C GLU A 160 -1.23 16.31 4.82
N THR A 161 -1.23 17.47 5.48
CA THR A 161 -1.79 17.63 6.83
C THR A 161 -3.29 17.93 6.77
N PHE A 162 -4.04 17.23 7.60
CA PHE A 162 -5.48 17.39 7.76
C PHE A 162 -5.83 17.74 9.21
N ARG A 163 -6.98 18.38 9.40
CA ARG A 163 -7.57 18.62 10.73
C ARG A 163 -8.49 17.48 11.11
N GLU A 164 -8.60 17.23 12.41
CA GLU A 164 -9.59 16.29 12.95
C GLU A 164 -11.04 16.68 12.57
N GLY A 165 -11.97 15.74 12.70
CA GLY A 165 -13.34 15.89 12.20
C GLY A 165 -13.50 15.63 10.70
N THR A 166 -12.40 15.43 9.97
CA THR A 166 -12.44 14.99 8.58
C THR A 166 -12.71 13.48 8.52
N ARG A 167 -13.86 13.08 8.00
CA ARG A 167 -14.15 11.68 7.68
C ARG A 167 -13.43 11.30 6.39
N LEU A 168 -12.65 10.22 6.47
CA LEU A 168 -11.93 9.64 5.35
C LEU A 168 -12.67 8.42 4.85
N THR A 169 -12.83 8.28 3.55
CA THR A 169 -13.40 7.08 2.94
C THR A 169 -12.43 6.56 1.89
N ILE A 170 -12.04 5.29 2.05
CA ILE A 170 -11.11 4.58 1.19
C ILE A 170 -11.89 3.46 0.49
N ARG A 171 -11.80 3.44 -0.84
CA ARG A 171 -12.40 2.41 -1.69
C ARG A 171 -11.40 1.97 -2.74
N ARG A 172 -11.63 0.84 -3.41
CA ARG A 172 -10.93 0.54 -4.65
C ARG A 172 -11.20 1.64 -5.70
N GLY A 173 -10.17 2.02 -6.45
CA GLY A 173 -10.29 2.91 -7.60
C GLY A 173 -11.04 2.30 -8.78
N GLU A 174 -11.49 3.15 -9.68
CA GLU A 174 -12.31 2.76 -10.84
C GLU A 174 -11.50 2.10 -11.97
N TYR A 175 -10.18 2.20 -11.90
CA TYR A 175 -9.26 1.73 -12.94
C TYR A 175 -8.14 0.86 -12.39
N PHE A 176 -7.47 0.16 -13.31
CA PHE A 176 -6.28 -0.61 -13.04
C PHE A 176 -5.07 0.07 -13.64
N ILE A 177 -3.95 0.06 -12.92
CA ILE A 177 -2.65 0.34 -13.51
C ILE A 177 -2.12 -0.95 -14.15
N ARG A 178 -1.64 -0.89 -15.38
CA ARG A 178 -1.06 -2.07 -16.06
C ARG A 178 0.46 -2.00 -15.98
N ILE A 179 1.06 -2.90 -15.21
CA ILE A 179 2.52 -3.03 -15.08
C ILE A 179 3.03 -4.08 -16.06
N VAL A 180 4.08 -3.75 -16.81
CA VAL A 180 4.75 -4.69 -17.70
C VAL A 180 5.58 -5.66 -16.89
N LYS A 181 5.43 -6.95 -17.17
CA LYS A 181 6.19 -8.06 -16.61
C LYS A 181 6.81 -8.89 -17.73
N ARG A 182 8.08 -9.27 -17.58
CA ARG A 182 8.71 -10.27 -18.46
C ARG A 182 8.03 -11.62 -18.24
N CYS A 183 7.85 -12.41 -19.29
CA CYS A 183 7.11 -13.69 -19.24
C CYS A 183 7.69 -14.70 -18.24
N HIS A 184 8.98 -14.62 -17.92
CA HIS A 184 9.67 -15.54 -17.01
C HIS A 184 9.80 -15.04 -15.57
N HIS A 185 9.27 -13.85 -15.26
CA HIS A 185 9.34 -13.24 -13.93
C HIS A 185 8.02 -13.43 -13.18
N SER A 186 8.01 -14.33 -12.20
CA SER A 186 6.85 -14.52 -11.31
C SER A 186 6.99 -13.69 -10.02
N PHE A 187 5.85 -13.33 -9.43
CA PHE A 187 5.83 -12.68 -8.11
C PHE A 187 6.60 -13.48 -7.05
N PHE A 188 6.48 -14.81 -7.04
CA PHE A 188 7.17 -15.65 -6.06
C PHE A 188 8.68 -15.72 -6.28
N ASN A 189 9.15 -15.67 -7.53
CA ASN A 189 10.58 -15.57 -7.82
C ASN A 189 11.13 -14.25 -7.26
N THR A 190 10.46 -13.15 -7.59
CA THR A 190 10.79 -11.82 -7.05
C THR A 190 10.76 -11.81 -5.52
N LEU A 191 9.78 -12.47 -4.90
CA LEU A 191 9.64 -12.53 -3.45
C LEU A 191 10.81 -13.28 -2.81
N ARG A 192 11.19 -14.45 -3.33
CA ARG A 192 12.32 -15.26 -2.84
C ARG A 192 13.64 -14.51 -2.97
N GLU A 193 13.90 -13.92 -4.14
CA GLU A 193 15.10 -13.13 -4.39
C GLU A 193 15.19 -11.90 -3.47
N LYS A 194 14.09 -11.15 -3.32
CA LYS A 194 14.10 -9.89 -2.56
C LYS A 194 14.11 -10.07 -1.05
N MET A 195 13.54 -11.15 -0.54
CA MET A 195 13.49 -11.43 0.89
C MET A 195 14.49 -12.49 1.34
N MET A 196 15.35 -12.99 0.45
CA MET A 196 16.21 -14.16 0.69
C MET A 196 15.40 -15.35 1.24
N TRP A 197 14.16 -15.48 0.80
CA TRP A 197 13.19 -16.36 1.43
C TRP A 197 13.49 -17.81 1.06
N GLY A 198 13.88 -18.59 2.07
CA GLY A 198 14.29 -19.98 1.89
C GLY A 198 15.75 -20.14 1.48
N ALA A 199 16.56 -19.07 1.54
CA ALA A 199 18.01 -19.21 1.46
C ALA A 199 18.50 -19.94 2.72
N ASP A 200 18.98 -21.17 2.54
CA ASP A 200 19.63 -21.94 3.60
C ASP A 200 21.11 -21.55 3.63
N SER A 201 21.59 -21.03 4.76
CA SER A 201 22.99 -20.63 4.95
C SER A 201 23.94 -21.82 5.13
N ARG A 202 23.43 -23.05 4.97
CA ARG A 202 24.17 -24.31 5.11
C ARG A 202 24.63 -24.94 3.78
N ASN A 203 24.34 -24.33 2.63
CA ASN A 203 24.84 -24.75 1.32
C ASN A 203 25.69 -23.65 0.67
#